data_AF-A0A0L8AP91-F1
#
_entry.id   AF-A0A0L8AP91-F1
#
_cell.length_a   1.000
_cell.length_b   1.000
_cell.length_c   1.000
_cell.angle_alpha   90.00
_cell.angle_beta   90.00
_cell.angle_gamma   90.00
#
_symmetry.space_group_name_H-M   'P 1'
#
loop_
_entity.id
_entity.type
_entity.pdbx_description
1 polymer ?
#
loop_
_entity_poly.entity_id
_entity_poly.type
_entity_poly.pdbx_seq_one_letter_code
_entity_poly.pdbx_strand_id
1 'polypeptide(L)'
;MREYTSISTEVREWILSEIKRTGIGPQRILKGNKEARELGLTSGIIYRLTGQNGKADTAREEHIRLALKLWQDTPDKKIKEAKPKSSEFQKTEPKALYKSPSYGYEPITIEFLDILKREELRTGVKTEDLVKEARVDVKPHVVKAWKNGKTMSADPEIMKVVLEAFTEIVG
;
A
#
# COMPACT_ATOMS: atom_id res chain seq x y z
N MET A 1 10.84 30.50 -27.26
CA MET A 1 9.71 30.72 -26.34
C MET A 1 9.07 29.37 -26.05
N ARG A 2 8.61 29.11 -24.82
CA ARG A 2 7.87 27.88 -24.51
C ARG A 2 6.41 28.10 -24.86
N GLU A 3 5.96 27.48 -25.94
CA GLU A 3 4.60 27.62 -26.44
C GLU A 3 3.66 26.70 -25.64
N TYR A 4 2.62 27.29 -25.08
CA TYR A 4 1.59 26.58 -24.32
C TYR A 4 0.35 26.44 -25.20
N THR A 5 -0.21 25.24 -25.23
CA THR A 5 -1.42 24.93 -25.98
C THR A 5 -2.46 24.25 -25.09
N SER A 6 -3.71 24.35 -25.51
CA SER A 6 -4.84 23.74 -24.81
C SER A 6 -4.76 22.22 -24.89
N ILE A 7 -5.01 21.56 -23.76
CA ILE A 7 -5.07 20.10 -23.68
C ILE A 7 -6.46 19.67 -24.13
N SER A 8 -6.56 19.24 -25.38
CA SER A 8 -7.80 18.71 -25.95
C SER A 8 -8.22 17.41 -25.24
N THR A 9 -9.51 17.07 -25.32
CA THR A 9 -10.03 15.83 -24.72
C THR A 9 -9.39 14.60 -25.38
N GLU A 10 -9.17 14.65 -26.69
CA GLU A 10 -8.57 13.58 -27.50
C GLU A 10 -7.16 13.24 -27.02
N VAL A 11 -6.35 14.24 -26.66
CA VAL A 11 -5.01 14.03 -26.09
C VAL A 11 -5.11 13.24 -24.79
N ARG A 12 -6.07 13.57 -23.92
CA ARG A 12 -6.23 12.89 -22.62
C ARG A 12 -6.65 11.44 -22.81
N GLU A 13 -7.67 11.25 -23.64
CA GLU A 13 -8.25 9.94 -23.91
C GLU A 13 -7.23 9.02 -24.57
N TRP A 14 -6.41 9.55 -25.49
CA TRP A 14 -5.32 8.80 -26.11
C TRP A 14 -4.29 8.33 -25.07
N ILE A 15 -3.81 9.21 -24.19
CA ILE A 15 -2.82 8.81 -23.18
C ILE A 15 -3.41 7.78 -22.20
N LEU A 16 -4.67 7.97 -21.79
CA LEU A 16 -5.36 7.03 -20.89
C LEU A 16 -5.59 5.66 -21.56
N SER A 17 -5.92 5.63 -22.85
CA SER A 17 -6.13 4.39 -23.59
C SER A 17 -4.81 3.61 -23.73
N GLU A 18 -3.70 4.29 -23.99
CA GLU A 18 -2.37 3.67 -24.09
C GLU A 18 -1.88 3.11 -22.75
N ILE A 19 -2.11 3.83 -21.64
CA ILE A 19 -1.85 3.31 -20.29
C ILE A 19 -2.67 2.04 -20.05
N LYS A 20 -3.93 2.02 -20.49
CA LYS A 20 -4.82 0.84 -20.33
C LYS A 20 -4.39 -0.33 -21.21
N ARG A 21 -3.99 -0.08 -22.47
CA ARG A 21 -3.54 -1.06 -23.47
C ARG A 21 -2.26 -1.75 -23.01
N THR A 22 -1.26 -0.95 -22.64
CA THR A 22 0.08 -1.43 -22.29
C THR A 22 0.21 -1.86 -20.83
N GLY A 23 -0.64 -1.33 -19.94
CA GLY A 23 -0.50 -1.51 -18.49
C GLY A 23 0.73 -0.80 -17.89
N ILE A 24 1.38 0.09 -18.65
CA ILE A 24 2.57 0.83 -18.22
C ILE A 24 2.17 2.27 -17.86
N GLY A 25 2.34 2.64 -16.59
CA GLY A 25 2.04 3.99 -16.12
C GLY A 25 3.15 5.03 -16.42
N PRO A 26 2.84 6.34 -16.26
CA PRO A 26 3.74 7.45 -16.59
C PRO A 26 5.15 7.35 -15.97
N GLN A 27 5.27 6.90 -14.72
CA GLN A 27 6.58 6.74 -14.08
C GLN A 27 7.46 5.71 -14.78
N ARG A 28 6.87 4.60 -15.20
CA ARG A 28 7.61 3.48 -15.79
C ARG A 28 7.97 3.76 -17.24
N ILE A 29 7.10 4.41 -18.01
CA ILE A 29 7.39 4.76 -19.41
C ILE A 29 8.50 5.82 -19.53
N LEU A 30 8.59 6.71 -18.54
CA LEU A 30 9.62 7.76 -18.51
C LEU A 30 10.98 7.24 -18.01
N LYS A 31 11.05 6.01 -17.47
CA LYS A 31 12.28 5.48 -16.87
C LYS A 31 13.35 5.30 -17.96
N GLY A 32 14.40 6.12 -17.88
CA GLY A 32 15.52 6.08 -18.83
C GLY A 32 15.30 6.88 -20.11
N ASN A 33 14.15 7.55 -20.28
CA ASN A 33 13.90 8.39 -21.45
C ASN A 33 14.70 9.71 -21.32
N LYS A 34 15.71 9.88 -22.19
CA LYS A 34 16.62 11.04 -22.18
C LYS A 34 15.93 12.31 -22.66
N GLU A 35 15.15 12.22 -23.74
CA GLU A 35 14.40 13.35 -24.31
C GLU A 35 13.41 13.94 -23.29
N ALA A 36 12.66 13.08 -22.59
CA ALA A 36 11.76 13.52 -21.53
C ALA A 36 12.49 14.25 -20.40
N ARG A 37 13.70 13.79 -20.05
CA ARG A 37 14.53 14.45 -19.02
C ARG A 37 14.99 15.82 -19.48
N GLU A 38 15.46 15.94 -20.72
CA GLU A 38 15.93 17.20 -21.31
C GLU A 38 14.79 18.23 -21.42
N LEU A 39 13.60 17.79 -21.80
CA LEU A 39 12.40 18.63 -21.86
C LEU A 39 11.78 18.93 -20.47
N GLY A 40 12.24 18.24 -19.42
CA GLY A 40 11.66 18.35 -18.08
C GLY A 40 10.25 17.76 -17.96
N LEU A 41 9.87 16.82 -18.83
CA LEU A 41 8.62 16.09 -18.76
C LEU A 41 8.68 15.07 -17.62
N THR A 42 7.84 15.27 -16.59
CA THR A 42 7.76 14.40 -15.42
C THR A 42 6.46 13.59 -15.41
N SER A 43 6.42 12.51 -14.64
CA SER A 43 5.18 11.74 -14.45
C SER A 43 4.07 12.61 -13.86
N GLY A 44 4.40 13.58 -13.01
CA GLY A 44 3.44 14.53 -12.45
C GLY A 44 2.79 15.40 -13.52
N ILE A 45 3.54 15.83 -14.53
CA ILE A 45 3.01 16.57 -15.68
C ILE A 45 2.05 15.68 -16.47
N ILE A 46 2.43 14.43 -16.77
CA ILE A 46 1.55 13.49 -17.48
C ILE A 46 0.26 13.22 -16.68
N TYR A 47 0.33 13.07 -15.36
CA TYR A 47 -0.87 12.91 -14.53
C TYR A 47 -1.80 14.14 -14.55
N ARG A 48 -1.26 15.34 -14.76
CA ARG A 48 -2.06 16.57 -14.95
C ARG A 48 -2.66 16.66 -16.35
N LEU A 49 -1.93 16.19 -17.38
CA LEU A 49 -2.47 16.03 -18.74
C LEU A 49 -3.67 15.08 -18.71
N THR A 50 -3.57 13.94 -18.02
CA THR A 50 -4.66 12.94 -17.94
C THR A 50 -5.74 13.27 -16.92
N GLY A 51 -5.58 14.30 -16.10
CA GLY A 51 -6.54 14.70 -15.07
C GLY A 51 -6.57 13.79 -13.84
N GLN A 52 -5.62 12.88 -13.70
CA GLN A 52 -5.53 11.94 -12.57
C GLN A 52 -4.95 12.56 -11.29
N ASN A 53 -4.27 13.70 -11.39
CA ASN A 53 -3.73 14.44 -10.25
C ASN A 53 -3.93 15.95 -10.41
N GLY A 54 -5.20 16.36 -10.49
CA GLY A 54 -5.60 17.70 -10.88
C GLY A 54 -5.66 17.85 -12.40
N LYS A 55 -6.65 18.62 -12.89
CA LYS A 55 -6.86 18.83 -14.32
C LYS A 55 -6.18 20.13 -14.73
N ALA A 56 -5.13 20.04 -15.56
CA ALA A 56 -4.58 21.22 -16.25
C ALA A 56 -5.33 21.45 -17.56
N ASP A 57 -5.60 22.71 -17.92
CA ASP A 57 -6.26 23.05 -19.19
C ASP A 57 -5.27 23.35 -20.32
N THR A 58 -4.04 23.74 -19.97
CA THR A 58 -2.94 23.98 -20.92
C THR A 58 -1.66 23.29 -20.49
N ALA A 59 -0.81 22.97 -21.46
CA ALA A 59 0.54 22.47 -21.24
C ALA A 59 1.46 22.91 -22.37
N ARG A 60 2.78 22.70 -22.19
CA ARG A 60 3.73 22.96 -23.25
C ARG A 60 3.50 22.02 -24.41
N GLU A 61 3.55 22.55 -25.63
CA GLU A 61 3.32 21.75 -26.84
C GLU A 61 4.31 20.57 -26.93
N GLU A 62 5.58 20.80 -26.60
CA GLU A 62 6.63 19.77 -26.56
C GLU A 62 6.29 18.61 -25.61
N HIS A 63 5.65 18.90 -24.47
CA HIS A 63 5.25 17.89 -23.50
C HIS A 63 4.08 17.06 -24.02
N ILE A 64 3.10 17.69 -24.67
CA ILE A 64 1.98 16.99 -25.30
C ILE A 64 2.51 16.09 -26.42
N ARG A 65 3.34 16.63 -27.32
CA ARG A 65 3.89 15.88 -28.46
C ARG A 65 4.70 14.68 -28.01
N LEU A 66 5.55 14.83 -26.99
CA LEU A 66 6.30 13.69 -26.47
C LEU A 66 5.39 12.68 -25.77
N ALA A 67 4.42 13.14 -24.95
CA ALA A 67 3.47 12.25 -24.28
C ALA A 67 2.68 11.37 -25.27
N LEU A 68 2.31 11.91 -26.44
CA LEU A 68 1.66 11.18 -27.54
C LEU A 68 2.55 10.16 -28.26
N LYS A 69 3.85 10.10 -27.95
CA LYS A 69 4.79 9.13 -28.53
C LYS A 69 5.26 8.05 -27.56
N LEU A 70 5.22 8.32 -26.26
CA LEU A 70 5.86 7.49 -25.23
C LEU A 70 5.45 6.00 -25.28
N TRP A 71 4.20 5.69 -25.66
CA TRP A 71 3.67 4.33 -25.66
C TRP A 71 3.61 3.66 -27.04
N GLN A 72 3.96 4.35 -28.12
CA GLN A 72 3.77 3.86 -29.50
C GLN A 72 4.49 2.52 -29.75
N ASP A 73 5.72 2.38 -29.27
CA ASP A 73 6.53 1.16 -29.43
C ASP A 73 6.34 0.14 -28.29
N THR A 74 5.39 0.38 -27.40
CA THR A 74 5.16 -0.51 -26.25
C THR A 74 4.14 -1.59 -26.60
N PRO A 75 4.47 -2.88 -26.38
CA PRO A 75 3.54 -3.97 -26.65
C PRO A 75 2.33 -3.94 -25.70
N ASP A 76 1.21 -4.50 -26.15
CA ASP A 76 0.03 -4.70 -25.34
C ASP A 76 0.36 -5.50 -24.07
N LYS A 77 -0.34 -5.19 -22.97
CA LYS A 77 -0.24 -6.01 -21.78
C LYS A 77 -0.71 -7.42 -22.13
N LYS A 78 0.12 -8.42 -21.85
CA LYS A 78 -0.33 -9.82 -21.86
C LYS A 78 -1.47 -9.92 -20.86
N ILE A 79 -2.65 -10.35 -21.30
CA ILE A 79 -3.78 -10.65 -20.42
C ILE A 79 -3.32 -11.78 -19.51
N LYS A 80 -2.83 -11.43 -18.33
CA LYS A 80 -2.68 -12.37 -17.24
C LYS A 80 -4.03 -12.37 -16.56
N GLU A 81 -4.64 -13.55 -16.40
CA GLU A 81 -5.82 -13.73 -15.58
C GLU A 81 -5.66 -12.91 -14.30
N ALA A 82 -6.66 -12.08 -14.01
CA ALA A 82 -6.60 -11.17 -12.89
C ALA A 82 -6.35 -12.01 -11.64
N LYS A 83 -5.14 -11.94 -11.08
CA LYS A 83 -4.92 -12.49 -9.74
C LYS A 83 -5.94 -11.78 -8.85
N PRO A 84 -6.78 -12.52 -8.11
CA PRO A 84 -7.83 -11.95 -7.30
C PRO A 84 -7.23 -10.86 -6.41
N LYS A 85 -7.92 -9.73 -6.30
CA LYS A 85 -7.47 -8.62 -5.46
C LYS A 85 -7.18 -9.20 -4.08
N SER A 86 -6.00 -8.93 -3.52
CA SER A 86 -5.59 -9.49 -2.21
C SER A 86 -6.56 -9.14 -1.07
N SER A 87 -7.48 -8.21 -1.28
CA SER A 87 -8.60 -7.88 -0.39
C SER A 87 -9.70 -8.94 -0.33
N GLU A 88 -9.91 -9.73 -1.40
CA GLU A 88 -10.89 -10.83 -1.41
C GLU A 88 -10.32 -12.13 -0.83
N PHE A 89 -8.98 -12.27 -0.80
CA PHE A 89 -8.28 -13.45 -0.27
C PHE A 89 -7.93 -13.37 1.23
N GLN A 90 -8.40 -12.36 1.96
CA GLN A 90 -8.18 -12.20 3.41
C GLN A 90 -9.48 -12.26 4.22
N LYS A 91 -10.40 -13.14 3.83
CA LYS A 91 -11.49 -13.58 4.70
C LYS A 91 -11.43 -15.08 4.86
N THR A 92 -10.51 -15.53 5.71
CA THR A 92 -10.64 -16.65 6.66
C THR A 92 -9.22 -16.95 7.16
N GLU A 93 -9.08 -16.87 8.48
CA GLU A 93 -7.93 -17.34 9.28
C GLU A 93 -6.65 -16.47 9.29
N PRO A 94 -6.11 -16.17 10.50
CA PRO A 94 -4.79 -15.57 10.63
C PRO A 94 -3.74 -16.52 10.02
N LYS A 95 -3.05 -16.08 8.97
CA LYS A 95 -1.96 -16.86 8.35
C LYS A 95 -0.69 -16.76 9.19
N ALA A 96 -0.66 -17.43 10.33
CA ALA A 96 0.58 -17.71 11.05
C ALA A 96 1.31 -18.87 10.36
N LEU A 97 2.12 -18.57 9.33
CA LEU A 97 3.01 -19.55 8.70
C LEU A 97 4.47 -19.14 8.92
N TYR A 98 5.20 -20.06 9.54
CA TYR A 98 6.56 -19.96 10.08
C TYR A 98 7.56 -19.13 9.26
N LYS A 99 8.29 -18.27 9.99
CA LYS A 99 9.73 -18.03 9.77
C LYS A 99 10.42 -18.17 11.13
N SER A 100 11.61 -18.76 11.16
CA SER A 100 12.43 -18.82 12.37
C SER A 100 12.58 -17.40 12.92
N PRO A 101 12.19 -17.14 14.18
CA PRO A 101 12.29 -15.81 14.75
C PRO A 101 13.74 -15.32 14.73
N SER A 102 13.90 -13.99 14.59
CA SER A 102 15.16 -13.32 14.95
C SER A 102 15.45 -13.60 16.43
N TYR A 103 16.74 -13.65 16.81
CA TYR A 103 17.20 -13.93 18.18
C TYR A 103 16.32 -13.23 19.24
N GLY A 104 15.70 -14.01 20.14
CA GLY A 104 14.89 -13.52 21.27
C GLY A 104 13.37 -13.37 21.05
N TYR A 105 12.82 -13.72 19.88
CA TYR A 105 11.38 -13.61 19.59
C TYR A 105 10.68 -14.98 19.60
N GLU A 106 9.41 -15.01 20.02
CA GLU A 106 8.55 -16.20 19.97
C GLU A 106 7.43 -16.06 18.93
N PRO A 107 6.93 -17.17 18.36
CA PRO A 107 5.79 -17.14 17.45
C PRO A 107 4.52 -16.61 18.12
N ILE A 108 3.78 -15.75 17.41
CA ILE A 108 2.42 -15.37 17.81
C ILE A 108 1.49 -16.52 17.40
N THR A 109 1.17 -17.39 18.35
CA THR A 109 0.36 -18.59 18.10
C THR A 109 -1.14 -18.27 18.04
N ILE A 110 -1.92 -19.18 17.44
CA ILE A 110 -3.39 -19.12 17.47
C ILE A 110 -3.88 -19.15 18.92
N GLU A 111 -3.28 -19.99 19.76
CA GLU A 111 -3.61 -20.09 21.19
C GLU A 111 -3.43 -18.76 21.92
N PHE A 112 -2.32 -18.05 21.68
CA PHE A 112 -2.09 -16.73 22.24
C PHE A 112 -3.15 -15.71 21.78
N LEU A 113 -3.48 -15.70 20.49
CA LEU A 113 -4.53 -14.82 19.96
C LEU A 113 -5.93 -15.15 20.53
N ASP A 114 -6.21 -16.43 20.77
CA ASP A 114 -7.45 -16.87 21.41
C ASP A 114 -7.53 -16.42 22.87
N ILE A 115 -6.41 -16.45 23.61
CA ILE A 115 -6.35 -15.91 24.98
C ILE A 115 -6.65 -14.41 24.94
N LEU A 116 -5.97 -13.62 24.09
CA LEU A 116 -6.24 -12.18 23.96
C LEU A 116 -7.72 -11.91 23.67
N LYS A 117 -8.31 -12.65 22.74
CA LYS A 117 -9.73 -12.49 22.39
C LYS A 117 -10.66 -12.80 23.57
N ARG A 118 -10.35 -13.83 24.37
CA ARG A 118 -11.13 -14.16 25.58
C ARG A 118 -11.01 -13.06 26.62
N GLU A 119 -9.82 -12.51 26.83
CA GLU A 119 -9.59 -11.41 27.77
C GLU A 119 -10.30 -10.12 27.34
N GLU A 120 -10.29 -9.79 26.04
CA GLU A 120 -11.07 -8.67 25.49
C GLU A 120 -12.57 -8.84 25.72
N LEU A 121 -13.09 -10.06 25.54
CA LEU A 121 -14.50 -10.37 25.80
C LEU A 121 -14.84 -10.33 27.30
N ARG A 122 -13.93 -10.80 28.16
CA ARG A 122 -14.10 -10.84 29.62
C ARG A 122 -14.12 -9.44 30.23
N THR A 123 -13.23 -8.56 29.77
CA THR A 123 -13.03 -7.22 30.34
C THR A 123 -13.81 -6.13 29.59
N GLY A 124 -14.19 -6.38 28.34
CA GLY A 124 -14.74 -5.36 27.45
C GLY A 124 -13.70 -4.36 26.94
N VAL A 125 -12.42 -4.51 27.31
CA VAL A 125 -11.32 -3.63 26.93
C VAL A 125 -10.57 -4.27 25.76
N LYS A 126 -10.29 -3.50 24.70
CA LYS A 126 -9.48 -4.00 23.59
C LYS A 126 -8.01 -4.03 23.99
N THR A 127 -7.26 -5.03 23.53
CA THR A 127 -5.83 -5.17 23.81
C THR A 127 -5.07 -3.91 23.39
N GLU A 128 -5.44 -3.29 22.27
CA GLU A 128 -4.82 -2.04 21.79
C GLU A 128 -4.98 -0.86 22.75
N ASP A 129 -6.14 -0.79 23.42
CA ASP A 129 -6.44 0.27 24.38
C ASP A 129 -5.77 -0.05 25.72
N LEU A 130 -5.81 -1.32 26.15
CA LEU A 130 -5.12 -1.80 27.35
C LEU A 130 -3.62 -1.50 27.31
N VAL A 131 -2.90 -1.86 26.24
CA VAL A 131 -1.44 -1.62 26.18
C VAL A 131 -1.09 -0.14 26.21
N LYS A 132 -1.99 0.71 25.71
CA LYS A 132 -1.83 2.16 25.77
C LYS A 132 -2.03 2.69 27.19
N GLU A 133 -3.05 2.21 27.89
CA GLU A 133 -3.38 2.63 29.25
C GLU A 133 -2.38 2.11 30.28
N ALA A 134 -2.04 0.82 30.20
CA ALA A 134 -1.04 0.16 31.04
C ALA A 134 0.41 0.55 30.70
N ARG A 135 0.62 1.35 29.65
CA ARG A 135 1.95 1.80 29.17
C ARG A 135 2.94 0.66 28.98
N VAL A 136 2.46 -0.48 28.48
CA VAL A 136 3.31 -1.59 28.09
C VAL A 136 4.25 -1.10 27.00
N ASP A 137 5.50 -1.60 26.98
CA ASP A 137 6.51 -1.22 25.98
C ASP A 137 6.23 -1.85 24.59
N VAL A 138 5.02 -1.65 24.10
CA VAL A 138 4.54 -2.07 22.79
C VAL A 138 3.51 -1.06 22.28
N LYS A 139 3.65 -0.68 21.01
CA LYS A 139 2.72 0.28 20.40
C LYS A 139 1.39 -0.41 20.06
N PRO A 140 0.22 0.23 20.25
CA PRO A 140 -1.08 -0.37 19.94
C PRO A 140 -1.22 -0.91 18.51
N HIS A 141 -0.61 -0.25 17.52
CA HIS A 141 -0.65 -0.72 16.13
C HIS A 141 0.15 -2.02 15.90
N VAL A 142 1.13 -2.33 16.75
CA VAL A 142 1.90 -3.59 16.71
C VAL A 142 1.02 -4.73 17.22
N VAL A 143 0.30 -4.54 18.32
CA VAL A 143 -0.70 -5.49 18.83
C VAL A 143 -1.81 -5.73 17.80
N LYS A 144 -2.31 -4.65 17.19
CA LYS A 144 -3.26 -4.77 16.06
C LYS A 144 -2.69 -5.58 14.91
N ALA A 145 -1.39 -5.50 14.63
CA ALA A 145 -0.73 -6.29 13.61
C ALA A 145 -0.63 -7.78 13.98
N TRP A 146 -0.50 -8.12 15.27
CA TRP A 146 -0.58 -9.49 15.77
C TRP A 146 -1.95 -10.12 15.47
N LYS A 147 -3.03 -9.43 15.90
CA LYS A 147 -4.42 -9.89 15.71
C LYS A 147 -4.83 -10.07 14.24
N ASN A 148 -4.24 -9.27 13.35
CA ASN A 148 -4.51 -9.33 11.92
C ASN A 148 -3.58 -10.29 11.15
N GLY A 149 -2.69 -11.01 11.83
CA GLY A 149 -1.71 -11.90 11.20
C GLY A 149 -0.75 -11.16 10.25
N LYS A 150 -0.45 -9.88 10.53
CA LYS A 150 0.56 -9.11 9.78
C LYS A 150 1.96 -9.29 10.34
N THR A 151 2.07 -9.67 11.61
CA THR A 151 3.32 -9.96 12.32
C THR A 151 3.26 -11.39 12.83
N MET A 152 4.34 -12.15 12.65
CA MET A 152 4.39 -13.60 12.90
C MET A 152 5.08 -13.97 14.22
N SER A 153 5.82 -13.04 14.84
CA SER A 153 6.55 -13.25 16.08
C SER A 153 6.60 -11.97 16.92
N ALA A 154 6.68 -12.12 18.24
CA ALA A 154 6.77 -11.02 19.20
C ALA A 154 7.77 -11.38 20.32
N ASP A 155 8.18 -10.37 21.07
CA ASP A 155 9.01 -10.58 22.26
C ASP A 155 8.16 -11.31 23.32
N PRO A 156 8.62 -12.46 23.86
CA PRO A 156 7.86 -13.25 24.82
C PRO A 156 7.56 -12.50 26.12
N GLU A 157 8.46 -11.62 26.58
CA GLU A 157 8.22 -10.82 27.79
C GLU A 157 7.11 -9.80 27.54
N ILE A 158 7.09 -9.19 26.35
CA ILE A 158 5.99 -8.30 25.96
C ILE A 158 4.68 -9.08 25.85
N MET A 159 4.69 -10.27 25.26
CA MET A 159 3.49 -11.12 25.16
C MET A 159 2.92 -11.45 26.55
N LYS A 160 3.79 -11.78 27.50
CA LYS A 160 3.44 -12.05 28.90
C LYS A 160 2.88 -10.81 29.60
N VAL A 161 3.55 -9.66 29.53
CA VAL A 161 3.11 -8.41 30.15
C VAL A 161 1.74 -7.97 29.62
N VAL A 162 1.47 -8.16 28.32
CA VAL A 162 0.15 -7.85 27.75
C VAL A 162 -0.96 -8.71 28.36
N LEU A 163 -0.70 -10.00 28.65
CA LEU A 163 -1.66 -10.88 29.31
C LEU A 163 -1.83 -10.53 30.79
N GLU A 164 -0.74 -10.23 31.48
CA GLU A 164 -0.76 -9.81 32.89
C GLU A 164 -1.56 -8.51 33.07
N ALA A 165 -1.43 -7.55 32.15
CA ALA A 165 -2.19 -6.30 32.18
C ALA A 165 -3.73 -6.51 32.17
N PHE A 166 -4.23 -7.61 31.57
CA PHE A 166 -5.66 -7.94 31.65
C PHE A 166 -6.08 -8.44 33.04
N THR A 167 -5.18 -9.07 33.79
CA THR A 167 -5.46 -9.53 35.15
C THR A 167 -5.58 -8.36 36.12
N GLU A 168 -4.82 -7.29 35.90
CA GLU A 168 -4.81 -6.08 36.73
C GLU A 168 -6.10 -5.23 36.58
N ILE A 169 -6.85 -5.37 35.48
CA ILE A 169 -8.13 -4.64 35.28
C ILE A 169 -9.18 -5.03 36.33
N VAL A 170 -9.08 -6.22 36.95
CA VAL A 170 -10.06 -6.75 37.92
C VAL A 170 -9.46 -6.85 39.34
N GLY A 171 -8.23 -6.34 39.54
CA GLY A 171 -7.56 -6.25 40.84
C GLY A 171 -7.92 -5.02 41.65
#